data_AF-A0A4Y2KCC3-F1
#
_entry.id   AF-A0A4Y2KCC3-F1
#
_cell.length_a   1.000
_cell.length_b   1.000
_cell.length_c   1.000
_cell.angle_alpha   90.00
_cell.angle_beta   90.00
_cell.angle_gamma   90.00
#
_symmetry.space_group_name_H-M   'P 1'
#
loop_
_entity.id
_entity.type
_entity.pdbx_description
1 polymer ?
#
loop_
_entity_poly.entity_id
_entity_poly.type
_entity_poly.pdbx_seq_one_letter_code
_entity_poly.pdbx_strand_id
1 'polypeptide(L)'
;MNLRVAQLKDETCQKLTDYVLKEWQSKKDVDTLCAPYWQNRDKISVQDGLLMGGCRIIIPKSHQAEVLNQIYEGHLGITTCRARARCSVY
;
A
#
# COMPACT_ATOMS: atom_id res chain seq x y z
N MET A 1 5.30 -11.56 10.03
CA MET A 1 5.00 -10.26 9.40
C MET A 1 3.84 -9.56 10.12
N ASN A 2 4.03 -8.41 10.78
CA ASN A 2 2.92 -7.60 11.31
C ASN A 2 2.76 -6.32 10.47
N LEU A 3 1.89 -6.40 9.46
CA LEU A 3 1.71 -5.34 8.45
C LEU A 3 1.24 -4.01 9.04
N ARG A 4 0.41 -4.02 10.09
CA ARG A 4 -0.04 -2.79 10.75
C ARG A 4 1.12 -2.03 11.36
N VAL A 5 1.93 -2.72 12.16
CA VAL A 5 3.12 -2.12 12.79
C VAL A 5 4.11 -1.64 11.71
N ALA A 6 4.23 -2.37 10.62
CA ALA A 6 5.09 -1.99 9.50
C ALA A 6 4.61 -0.72 8.79
N GLN A 7 3.32 -0.61 8.49
CA GLN A 7 2.72 0.60 7.89
C GLN A 7 2.84 1.79 8.84
N LEU A 8 2.66 1.58 10.15
CA LEU A 8 2.83 2.63 11.15
C LEU A 8 4.27 3.12 11.31
N LYS A 9 5.27 2.38 10.82
CA LYS A 9 6.70 2.77 10.85
C LYS A 9 7.20 3.26 9.50
N ASP A 10 6.44 3.05 8.43
CA ASP A 10 6.81 3.40 7.07
C ASP A 10 6.35 4.83 6.78
N GLU A 11 7.30 5.71 6.48
CA GLU A 11 7.05 7.13 6.24
C GLU A 11 6.03 7.36 5.11
N THR A 12 6.08 6.55 4.05
CA THR A 12 5.15 6.69 2.92
C THR A 12 3.74 6.30 3.36
N CYS A 13 3.59 5.20 4.08
CA CYS A 13 2.30 4.74 4.60
C CYS A 13 1.69 5.74 5.61
N GLN A 14 2.52 6.35 6.47
CA GLN A 14 2.08 7.40 7.39
C GLN A 14 1.54 8.61 6.63
N LYS A 15 2.29 9.14 5.64
CA LYS A 15 1.85 10.29 4.82
C LYS A 15 0.58 9.97 4.02
N LEU A 16 0.51 8.78 3.41
CA LEU A 16 -0.69 8.34 2.69
C LEU A 16 -1.90 8.24 3.62
N THR A 17 -1.73 7.73 4.84
CA THR A 17 -2.79 7.67 5.84
C THR A 17 -3.27 9.09 6.18
N ASP A 18 -2.35 10.04 6.35
CA ASP A 18 -2.68 11.44 6.60
C ASP A 18 -3.49 12.06 5.44
N TYR A 19 -3.07 11.84 4.20
CA TYR A 19 -3.79 12.31 3.01
C TYR A 19 -5.17 11.68 2.82
N VAL A 20 -5.34 10.41 3.20
CA VAL A 20 -6.65 9.76 3.18
C VAL A 20 -7.57 10.38 4.24
N LEU A 21 -7.06 10.68 5.43
CA LEU A 21 -7.85 11.20 6.55
C LEU A 21 -8.14 12.70 6.44
N LYS A 22 -7.22 13.50 5.87
CA LYS A 22 -7.30 14.96 5.78
C LYS A 22 -7.59 15.49 4.37
N GLU A 23 -7.92 14.58 3.45
CA GLU A 23 -8.02 14.82 2.02
C GLU A 23 -6.68 15.10 1.33
N TRP A 24 -6.65 14.77 0.04
CA TRP A 24 -5.46 14.84 -0.78
C TRP A 24 -5.21 16.29 -1.24
N GLN A 25 -4.06 16.87 -0.88
CA GLN A 25 -3.63 18.20 -1.33
C GLN A 25 -3.38 18.24 -2.83
N SER A 26 -3.43 19.39 -3.50
CA SER A 26 -3.18 19.47 -4.96
C SER A 26 -1.90 18.73 -5.41
N LYS A 27 -1.90 18.19 -6.64
CA LYS A 27 -0.79 17.38 -7.19
C LYS A 27 0.61 18.01 -7.02
N LYS A 28 0.69 19.34 -7.01
CA LYS A 28 1.94 20.10 -6.89
C LYS A 28 2.51 20.11 -5.46
N ASP A 29 1.64 19.91 -4.47
CA ASP A 29 1.94 20.02 -3.03
C ASP A 29 2.04 18.65 -2.35
N VAL A 30 1.85 17.58 -3.13
CA VAL A 30 1.97 16.20 -2.66
C VAL A 30 3.45 15.85 -2.52
N ASP A 31 3.78 15.28 -1.37
CA ASP A 31 5.12 14.81 -1.07
C ASP A 31 5.63 13.85 -2.15
N THR A 32 6.92 13.92 -2.49
CA THR A 32 7.51 13.11 -3.55
C THR A 32 7.39 11.61 -3.29
N LEU A 33 7.31 11.18 -2.02
CA LEU A 33 7.05 9.79 -1.64
C LEU A 33 5.62 9.34 -1.99
N CYS A 34 4.66 10.26 -1.95
CA CYS A 34 3.25 10.00 -2.23
C CYS A 34 2.85 10.34 -3.67
N ALA A 35 3.70 11.04 -4.43
CA ALA A 35 3.46 11.39 -5.82
C ALA A 35 3.11 10.18 -6.72
N PRO A 36 3.70 8.97 -6.57
CA PRO A 36 3.30 7.79 -7.34
C PRO A 36 1.85 7.36 -7.10
N TYR A 37 1.34 7.63 -5.89
CA TYR A 37 0.01 7.23 -5.44
C TYR A 37 -1.08 8.21 -5.86
N TRP A 38 -0.71 9.46 -6.19
CA TRP A 38 -1.62 10.54 -6.55
C TRP A 38 -2.64 10.14 -7.62
N GLN A 39 -2.19 9.45 -8.68
CA GLN A 39 -3.07 9.08 -9.80
C GLN A 39 -4.18 8.10 -9.41
N ASN A 40 -3.98 7.32 -8.34
CA ASN A 40 -4.95 6.36 -7.82
C ASN A 40 -5.46 6.72 -6.43
N ARG A 41 -5.28 7.96 -5.97
CA ARG A 41 -5.67 8.43 -4.63
C ARG A 41 -7.11 8.09 -4.26
N ASP A 42 -8.02 8.14 -5.23
CA ASP A 42 -9.45 7.84 -5.07
C ASP A 42 -9.71 6.36 -4.72
N LYS A 43 -8.71 5.49 -4.94
CA LYS A 43 -8.76 4.07 -4.56
C LYS A 43 -8.07 3.82 -3.23
N ILE A 44 -7.36 4.80 -2.67
CA ILE A 44 -6.59 4.62 -1.44
C ILE A 44 -7.50 4.92 -0.25
N SER A 45 -7.57 3.99 0.69
CA SER A 45 -8.45 4.08 1.84
C SER A 45 -7.81 3.43 3.06
N VAL A 46 -8.31 3.76 4.24
CA VAL A 46 -7.93 3.08 5.48
C VAL A 46 -9.10 2.20 5.92
N GLN A 47 -8.86 0.90 6.04
CA GLN A 47 -9.87 -0.07 6.48
C GLN A 47 -9.30 -0.88 7.64
N ASP A 48 -9.99 -0.92 8.78
CA ASP A 48 -9.55 -1.64 9.99
C ASP A 48 -8.10 -1.33 10.42
N GLY A 49 -7.72 -0.04 10.29
CA GLY A 49 -6.39 0.47 10.60
C GLY A 49 -5.28 0.01 9.64
N LEU A 50 -5.64 -0.51 8.47
CA LEU A 50 -4.72 -0.87 7.39
C LEU A 50 -4.91 0.08 6.21
N LEU A 51 -3.79 0.53 5.65
CA LEU A 51 -3.79 1.30 4.42
C LEU A 51 -3.98 0.36 3.22
N MET A 52 -5.01 0.65 2.44
CA MET A 52 -5.49 -0.16 1.32
C MET A 52 -5.45 0.64 0.01
N GLY A 53 -5.07 -0.01 -1.09
CA GLY A 53 -5.23 0.47 -2.46
C GLY A 53 -6.27 -0.38 -3.19
N GLY A 54 -7.51 0.10 -3.25
CA GLY A 54 -8.68 -0.69 -3.64
C GLY A 54 -8.88 -1.84 -2.65
N CYS A 55 -8.99 -3.07 -3.16
CA CYS A 55 -9.17 -4.27 -2.33
C CYS A 55 -7.84 -4.90 -1.86
N ARG A 56 -6.73 -4.15 -1.80
CA ARG A 56 -5.38 -4.69 -1.51
C ARG A 56 -4.66 -3.87 -0.45
N ILE A 57 -3.87 -4.53 0.39
CA ILE A 57 -3.03 -3.85 1.39
C ILE A 57 -1.84 -3.20 0.68
N ILE A 58 -1.55 -1.93 1.01
CA ILE A 58 -0.32 -1.26 0.56
C ILE A 58 0.84 -1.82 1.37
N ILE A 59 1.79 -2.47 0.70
CA ILE A 59 2.93 -3.10 1.38
C ILE A 59 4.00 -2.04 1.67
N PRO A 60 4.39 -1.83 2.94
CA PRO A 60 5.44 -0.88 3.30
C PRO A 60 6.79 -1.33 2.74
N LYS A 61 7.69 -0.39 2.47
CA LYS A 61 8.95 -0.64 1.76
C LYS A 61 9.83 -1.67 2.47
N SER A 62 9.83 -1.63 3.80
CA SER A 62 10.54 -2.58 4.67
C SER A 62 10.15 -4.05 4.46
N HIS A 63 8.95 -4.29 3.92
CA HIS A 63 8.38 -5.61 3.77
C HIS A 63 8.20 -6.04 2.32
N GLN A 64 8.50 -5.17 1.35
CA GLN A 64 8.43 -5.50 -0.06
C GLN A 64 9.34 -6.68 -0.41
N ALA A 65 10.55 -6.74 0.14
CA ALA A 65 11.49 -7.85 -0.09
C ALA A 65 10.96 -9.19 0.45
N GLU A 66 10.37 -9.19 1.65
CA GLU A 66 9.79 -10.40 2.25
C GLU A 66 8.58 -10.89 1.45
N VAL A 67 7.69 -9.98 1.03
CA VAL A 67 6.53 -10.32 0.19
C VAL A 67 6.97 -10.82 -1.19
N LEU A 68 7.99 -10.21 -1.79
CA LEU A 68 8.54 -10.68 -3.06
C LEU A 68 9.13 -12.09 -2.91
N ASN A 69 9.93 -12.35 -1.88
CA ASN A 69 10.47 -13.68 -1.60
C ASN A 69 9.35 -14.72 -1.41
N GLN A 70 8.30 -14.40 -0.64
CA GLN A 70 7.15 -15.29 -0.48
C GLN A 70 6.39 -15.56 -1.80
N ILE A 71 6.35 -14.59 -2.73
CA ILE A 71 5.76 -14.79 -4.05
C ILE A 71 6.64 -15.70 -4.91
N TYR A 72 7.97 -15.56 -4.83
CA TYR A 72 8.91 -16.44 -5.53
C TYR A 72 8.89 -17.87 -4.97
N GLU A 73 8.73 -18.03 -3.66
CA GLU A 73 8.68 -19.32 -2.98
C GLU A 73 7.29 -19.99 -3.03
N GLY A 74 6.21 -19.20 -3.09
CA GLY A 74 4.83 -19.65 -2.91
C GLY A 74 4.00 -19.66 -4.20
N HIS A 75 4.14 -20.70 -5.01
CA HIS A 75 3.27 -20.95 -6.17
C HIS A 75 1.84 -21.46 -5.82
N LEU A 76 1.42 -21.50 -4.55
CA LEU A 76 0.16 -22.14 -4.10
C LEU A 76 -0.44 -21.44 -2.86
N GLY A 77 -1.65 -20.85 -2.95
CA GLY A 77 -2.56 -20.86 -1.80
C GLY A 77 -3.29 -19.58 -1.35
N ILE A 78 -3.16 -18.40 -1.97
CA ILE A 78 -4.00 -17.22 -1.63
C ILE A 78 -5.02 -16.97 -2.73
N THR A 79 -5.90 -17.95 -2.90
CA THR A 79 -7.04 -17.93 -3.82
C THR A 79 -8.35 -17.63 -3.08
N THR A 80 -8.38 -16.52 -2.32
CA THR A 80 -9.66 -15.86 -1.98
C THR A 80 -9.59 -14.35 -2.19
N CYS A 81 -8.83 -13.92 -3.20
CA CYS A 81 -9.20 -12.82 -4.11
C CYS A 81 -8.31 -12.96 -5.35
N ARG A 82 -8.51 -14.06 -6.08
CA ARG A 82 -7.71 -14.52 -7.24
C ARG A 82 -7.91 -13.65 -8.49
N ALA A 83 -7.84 -12.33 -8.35
CA ALA A 83 -7.78 -11.41 -9.46
C ALA A 83 -6.68 -10.38 -9.23
N ARG A 84 -5.50 -10.75 -9.75
CA ARG A 84 -4.42 -9.87 -10.19
C ARG A 84 -3.44 -9.41 -9.13
N ALA A 85 -2.85 -10.36 -8.39
CA ALA A 85 -1.44 -10.27 -8.00
C ALA A 85 -0.50 -10.21 -9.24
N ARG A 86 -0.78 -9.26 -10.14
CA ARG A 86 0.11 -8.81 -11.20
C ARG A 86 0.60 -7.45 -10.74
N CYS A 87 1.87 -7.44 -10.37
CA CYS A 87 2.77 -6.31 -10.27
C CYS A 87 2.11 -4.95 -10.52
N SER A 88 1.66 -4.30 -9.47
CA SER A 88 1.85 -2.86 -9.33
C SER A 88 2.52 -2.67 -7.98
N VAL A 89 3.82 -2.95 -7.98
CA VAL A 89 4.74 -2.21 -7.12
C VAL A 89 4.53 -0.75 -7.53
N TYR A 90 4.08 0.09 -6.59
CA TYR A 90 4.21 1.54 -6.68
C TYR A 90 5.47 1.95 -5.92
#